data_AF-A0A9P6GQZ9-F1
#
_entry.id   AF-A0A9P6GQZ9-F1
#
_cell.length_a   1.000
_cell.length_b   1.000
_cell.length_c   1.000
_cell.angle_alpha   90.00
_cell.angle_beta   90.00
_cell.angle_gamma   90.00
#
_symmetry.space_group_name_H-M   'P 1'
#
loop_
_entity.id
_entity.type
_entity.pdbx_description
1 polymer ?
#
loop_
_entity_poly.entity_id
_entity_poly.type
_entity_poly.pdbx_seq_one_letter_code
_entity_poly.pdbx_strand_id
1 'polypeptide(L)'
;MPADPNPTNASISHRTYFYPMPYPLPPGTPIPYSPGLPSRNTLDLPATPVEPTSSLVLTSTTKQFVDIRVVKPILKEDPELPNEGGPRARQSLANVGACRLDWAFAGTSSSTPIPDPYPHGITEHAATASRHAEHHRAWPGPITHATWTHWLDSRHPISFFSASIPKDEGTMFPLGATQTLELGQGVNPATGKMWVYEELWTDEAPRGAPTREETEPPVYSIVLRTEDEQHDVRGVVIRLGRYCQGIVMKGGYVSVERWEWVAEDGLDEEVGRWKRSVRIGDQFLPCAPTFTPAILSVGGKVRYWDYEWVCEEKVAWREGLVNEDAGIGEGQV
;
A
#
# COMPACT_ATOMS: atom_id res chain seq x y z
N MET A 1 -9.40 -16.71 6.97
CA MET A 1 -10.24 -15.98 7.95
C MET A 1 -9.63 -14.60 8.09
N PRO A 2 -10.42 -13.51 8.03
CA PRO A 2 -9.92 -12.17 8.30
C PRO A 2 -9.28 -12.15 9.69
N ALA A 3 -8.23 -11.34 9.88
CA ALA A 3 -7.69 -11.13 11.22
C ALA A 3 -8.73 -10.44 12.10
N ASP A 4 -8.68 -10.67 13.40
CA ASP A 4 -9.50 -9.88 14.34
C ASP A 4 -9.14 -8.39 14.19
N PRO A 5 -10.12 -7.49 14.17
CA PRO A 5 -9.85 -6.07 13.95
C PRO A 5 -9.00 -5.49 15.09
N ASN A 6 -7.84 -4.92 14.75
CA ASN A 6 -6.96 -4.24 15.69
C ASN A 6 -6.44 -2.92 15.09
N PRO A 7 -6.66 -1.74 15.73
CA PRO A 7 -6.13 -0.46 15.29
C PRO A 7 -4.61 -0.45 15.02
N THR A 8 -3.81 -1.26 15.73
CA THR A 8 -2.36 -1.34 15.53
C THR A 8 -1.97 -2.02 14.20
N ASN A 9 -2.90 -2.70 13.54
CA ASN A 9 -2.66 -3.27 12.21
C ASN A 9 -2.83 -2.24 11.09
N ALA A 10 -3.49 -1.11 11.35
CA ALA A 10 -3.86 -0.16 10.32
C ALA A 10 -2.67 0.73 9.93
N SER A 11 -2.44 0.90 8.63
CA SER A 11 -1.37 1.76 8.12
C SER A 11 -1.81 2.55 6.89
N ILE A 12 -1.30 3.77 6.78
CA ILE A 12 -1.36 4.62 5.58
C ILE A 12 0.09 4.78 5.13
N SER A 13 0.46 4.15 4.03
CA SER A 13 1.86 4.05 3.60
C SER A 13 2.05 4.69 2.23
N HIS A 14 2.96 5.65 2.14
CA HIS A 14 3.36 6.31 0.90
C HIS A 14 4.69 5.75 0.43
N ARG A 15 4.78 5.36 -0.85
CA ARG A 15 6.07 4.99 -1.42
C ARG A 15 6.88 6.24 -1.71
N THR A 16 8.02 6.36 -1.04
CA THR A 16 8.95 7.49 -1.11
C THR A 16 9.89 7.36 -2.30
N TYR A 17 10.32 6.13 -2.61
CA TYR A 17 11.02 5.81 -3.86
C TYR A 17 10.89 4.32 -4.19
N PHE A 18 11.17 4.03 -5.46
CA PHE A 18 11.43 2.69 -6.00
C PHE A 18 12.83 2.66 -6.60
N TYR A 19 13.60 1.62 -6.30
CA TYR A 19 14.98 1.50 -6.75
C TYR A 19 15.27 0.12 -7.35
N PRO A 20 15.29 -0.02 -8.69
CA PRO A 20 15.55 -1.29 -9.34
C PRO A 20 17.03 -1.67 -9.26
N MET A 21 17.28 -2.96 -9.04
CA MET A 21 18.60 -3.55 -8.90
C MET A 21 18.73 -4.83 -9.77
N PRO A 22 19.96 -5.21 -10.15
CA PRO A 22 20.18 -6.41 -10.95
C PRO A 22 19.75 -7.69 -10.22
N TYR A 23 19.36 -8.70 -11.00
CA TYR A 23 19.10 -10.04 -10.50
C TYR A 23 19.96 -11.07 -11.26
N PRO A 24 20.64 -11.99 -10.55
CA PRO A 24 20.82 -12.00 -9.10
C PRO A 24 21.69 -10.81 -8.65
N LEU A 25 21.59 -10.44 -7.37
CA LEU A 25 22.49 -9.42 -6.81
C LEU A 25 23.94 -9.93 -6.85
N PRO A 26 24.91 -9.09 -7.29
CA PRO A 26 26.32 -9.42 -7.17
C PRO A 26 26.71 -9.74 -5.72
N PRO A 27 27.63 -10.69 -5.49
CA PRO A 27 28.20 -10.93 -4.16
C PRO A 27 28.86 -9.67 -3.59
N GLY A 28 28.76 -9.47 -2.28
CA GLY A 28 29.28 -8.29 -1.59
C GLY A 28 28.41 -7.04 -1.73
N THR A 29 27.27 -7.12 -2.42
CA THR A 29 26.32 -6.00 -2.52
C THR A 29 25.82 -5.65 -1.12
N PRO A 30 25.91 -4.38 -0.68
CA PRO A 30 25.34 -3.99 0.59
C PRO A 30 23.83 -4.11 0.58
N ILE A 31 23.26 -4.63 1.66
CA ILE A 31 21.82 -4.73 1.84
C ILE A 31 21.42 -4.20 3.20
N PRO A 32 20.49 -3.24 3.31
CA PRO A 32 19.91 -2.50 2.20
C PRO A 32 20.95 -1.63 1.47
N TYR A 33 20.77 -1.46 0.16
CA TYR A 33 21.70 -0.84 -0.76
C TYR A 33 21.59 0.67 -0.75
N SER A 34 20.38 1.19 -0.97
CA SER A 34 20.13 2.61 -1.18
C SER A 34 20.52 3.54 -0.01
N PRO A 35 20.48 3.15 1.28
CA PRO A 35 20.96 4.02 2.37
C PRO A 35 22.47 4.29 2.31
N GLY A 36 23.23 3.50 1.56
CA GLY A 36 24.67 3.69 1.38
C GLY A 36 25.03 4.68 0.26
N LEU A 37 24.07 5.15 -0.53
CA LEU A 37 24.33 6.02 -1.68
C LEU A 37 24.62 7.48 -1.25
N PRO A 38 25.47 8.22 -2.01
CA PRO A 38 26.32 7.76 -3.11
C PRO A 38 27.62 7.06 -2.64
N SER A 39 27.92 7.11 -1.34
CA SER A 39 29.24 6.74 -0.78
C SER A 39 29.62 5.27 -0.99
N ARG A 40 28.63 4.37 -1.09
CA ARG A 40 28.82 2.93 -1.29
C ARG A 40 27.99 2.44 -2.50
N ASN A 41 28.35 2.93 -3.69
CA ASN A 41 27.68 2.60 -4.95
C ASN A 41 28.39 1.46 -5.70
N THR A 42 28.40 0.25 -5.14
CA THR A 42 29.14 -0.89 -5.72
C THR A 42 28.55 -1.43 -7.03
N LEU A 43 27.31 -1.06 -7.34
CA LEU A 43 26.59 -1.47 -8.55
C LEU A 43 26.62 -0.41 -9.66
N ASP A 44 27.25 0.74 -9.42
CA ASP A 44 27.27 1.89 -10.35
C ASP A 44 25.86 2.31 -10.81
N LEU A 45 24.91 2.30 -9.89
CA LEU A 45 23.53 2.70 -10.12
C LEU A 45 23.34 4.21 -9.83
N PRO A 46 22.27 4.86 -10.34
CA PRO A 46 22.02 6.27 -10.07
C PRO A 46 21.99 6.57 -8.57
N ALA A 47 22.75 7.58 -8.13
CA ALA A 47 22.90 7.91 -6.71
C ALA A 47 21.59 8.38 -6.04
N THR A 48 20.64 8.88 -6.82
CA THR A 48 19.38 9.42 -6.33
C THR A 48 18.24 8.48 -6.71
N PRO A 49 17.62 7.78 -5.75
CA PRO A 49 16.39 7.04 -6.00
C PRO A 49 15.27 7.95 -6.48
N VAL A 50 14.32 7.38 -7.23
CA VAL A 50 13.20 8.13 -7.80
C VAL A 50 11.87 7.46 -7.46
N GLU A 51 10.82 8.27 -7.32
CA GLU A 51 9.45 7.77 -7.20
C GLU A 51 8.66 8.17 -8.45
N PRO A 52 8.51 7.26 -9.43
CA PRO A 52 7.81 7.55 -10.68
C PRO A 52 6.29 7.59 -10.53
N THR A 53 5.74 7.23 -9.37
CA THR A 53 4.30 7.13 -9.15
C THR A 53 3.82 7.90 -7.91
N SER A 54 2.54 8.25 -7.86
CA SER A 54 1.83 8.54 -6.62
C SER A 54 1.29 7.22 -6.07
N SER A 55 2.12 6.51 -5.29
CA SER A 55 1.76 5.25 -4.64
C SER A 55 1.24 5.48 -3.23
N LEU A 56 0.08 4.90 -2.94
CA LEU A 56 -0.55 4.90 -1.62
C LEU A 56 -1.09 3.52 -1.32
N VAL A 57 -0.75 2.99 -0.15
CA VAL A 57 -1.31 1.76 0.40
C VAL A 57 -2.12 2.10 1.63
N LEU A 58 -3.35 1.59 1.68
CA LEU A 58 -4.15 1.58 2.91
C LEU A 58 -4.25 0.14 3.38
N THR A 59 -3.84 -0.13 4.63
CA THR A 59 -4.03 -1.41 5.31
C THR A 59 -5.06 -1.21 6.43
N SER A 60 -6.15 -1.96 6.40
CA SER A 60 -7.23 -1.90 7.39
C SER A 60 -6.87 -2.61 8.70
N THR A 61 -7.73 -2.48 9.71
CA THR A 61 -7.50 -3.11 11.02
C THR A 61 -7.55 -4.65 10.97
N THR A 62 -8.18 -5.22 9.94
CA THR A 62 -8.23 -6.66 9.67
C THR A 62 -7.16 -7.15 8.68
N LYS A 63 -6.14 -6.32 8.40
CA LYS A 63 -5.05 -6.58 7.44
C LYS A 63 -5.49 -6.77 6.00
N GLN A 64 -6.63 -6.18 5.62
CA GLN A 64 -6.99 -6.03 4.22
C GLN A 64 -6.27 -4.81 3.67
N PHE A 65 -5.74 -4.88 2.46
CA PHE A 65 -5.03 -3.76 1.87
C PHE A 65 -5.55 -3.40 0.48
N VAL A 66 -5.34 -2.14 0.11
CA VAL A 66 -5.46 -1.65 -1.27
C VAL A 66 -4.25 -0.79 -1.59
N ASP A 67 -3.53 -1.16 -2.65
CA ASP A 67 -2.39 -0.45 -3.21
C ASP A 67 -2.80 0.10 -4.58
N ILE A 68 -2.67 1.42 -4.76
CA ILE A 68 -2.90 2.08 -6.06
C ILE A 68 -1.67 2.92 -6.39
N ARG A 69 -1.05 2.63 -7.53
CA ARG A 69 0.15 3.28 -8.05
C ARG A 69 -0.18 3.99 -9.36
N VAL A 70 -0.18 5.33 -9.31
CA VAL A 70 -0.48 6.18 -10.48
C VAL A 70 0.80 6.84 -10.98
N VAL A 71 1.18 6.63 -12.24
CA VAL A 71 2.34 7.29 -12.86
C VAL A 71 2.21 8.81 -12.75
N LYS A 72 3.25 9.47 -12.23
CA LYS A 72 3.33 10.94 -12.13
C LYS A 72 3.31 11.59 -13.54
N PRO A 73 3.03 12.90 -13.65
CA PRO A 73 3.06 13.61 -14.92
C PRO A 73 4.35 13.32 -15.70
N ILE A 74 4.22 12.92 -16.97
CA ILE A 74 5.38 12.68 -17.86
C ILE A 74 5.65 13.96 -18.65
N LEU A 75 4.58 14.57 -19.15
CA LEU A 75 4.61 15.84 -19.87
C LEU A 75 4.22 16.99 -18.93
N LYS A 76 4.68 18.20 -19.24
CA LYS A 76 4.39 19.39 -18.44
C LYS A 76 2.90 19.73 -18.44
N GLU A 77 2.20 19.34 -19.51
CA GLU A 77 0.78 19.58 -19.73
C GLU A 77 -0.11 18.51 -19.08
N ASP A 78 0.48 17.40 -18.60
CA ASP A 78 -0.28 16.36 -17.93
C ASP A 78 -0.85 16.91 -16.61
N PRO A 79 -2.13 16.63 -16.29
CA PRO A 79 -2.67 16.98 -14.97
C PRO A 79 -1.87 16.26 -13.88
N GLU A 80 -1.83 16.77 -12.65
CA GLU A 80 -1.03 16.15 -11.58
C GLU A 80 -1.42 14.68 -11.34
N LEU A 81 -2.73 14.41 -11.21
CA LEU A 81 -3.31 13.08 -11.16
C LEU A 81 -4.56 13.00 -12.07
N PRO A 82 -4.81 11.85 -12.73
CA PRO A 82 -6.03 11.64 -13.50
C PRO A 82 -7.25 11.57 -12.58
N ASN A 83 -8.24 12.44 -12.80
CA ASN A 83 -9.43 12.54 -11.94
C ASN A 83 -10.77 12.64 -12.70
N GLU A 84 -10.73 12.54 -14.03
CA GLU A 84 -11.91 12.62 -14.89
C GLU A 84 -12.50 11.23 -15.21
N GLY A 85 -11.85 10.16 -14.77
CA GLY A 85 -12.13 8.81 -15.25
C GLY A 85 -11.67 8.64 -16.70
N GLY A 86 -12.29 7.72 -17.42
CA GLY A 86 -11.98 7.53 -18.84
C GLY A 86 -12.48 6.19 -19.37
N PRO A 87 -12.45 5.99 -20.69
CA PRO A 87 -12.94 4.76 -21.30
C PRO A 87 -12.17 3.53 -20.80
N ARG A 88 -12.85 2.37 -20.79
CA ARG A 88 -12.27 1.08 -20.40
C ARG A 88 -10.97 0.80 -21.18
N ALA A 89 -9.83 0.94 -20.53
CA ALA A 89 -8.60 0.35 -21.02
C ALA A 89 -8.43 -1.00 -20.32
N ARG A 90 -8.37 -2.09 -21.10
CA ARG A 90 -7.74 -3.31 -20.58
C ARG A 90 -6.30 -2.93 -20.32
N GLN A 91 -5.85 -3.02 -19.07
CA GLN A 91 -4.44 -2.80 -18.80
C GLN A 91 -3.67 -3.88 -19.56
N SER A 92 -2.87 -3.43 -20.52
CA SER A 92 -1.92 -4.24 -21.26
C SER A 92 -0.63 -3.45 -21.30
N LEU A 93 0.49 -4.12 -21.51
CA LEU A 93 1.80 -3.48 -21.68
C LEU A 93 1.78 -2.37 -22.75
N ALA A 94 0.86 -2.44 -23.72
CA ALA A 94 0.69 -1.43 -24.76
C ALA A 94 -0.10 -0.18 -24.33
N ASN A 95 -0.87 -0.24 -23.22
CA ASN A 95 -1.82 0.81 -22.82
C ASN A 95 -1.57 1.40 -21.42
N VAL A 96 -0.46 1.05 -20.74
CA VAL A 96 -0.05 1.65 -19.45
C VAL A 96 -0.04 3.19 -19.53
N GLY A 97 0.31 3.74 -20.71
CA GLY A 97 0.33 5.18 -20.96
C GLY A 97 -1.04 5.86 -21.14
N ALA A 98 -2.10 5.14 -21.49
CA ALA A 98 -3.40 5.77 -21.83
C ALA A 98 -4.22 6.17 -20.58
N CYS A 99 -3.96 5.54 -19.44
CA CYS A 99 -4.71 5.79 -18.20
C CYS A 99 -3.83 6.17 -17.00
N ARG A 100 -2.49 6.19 -17.16
CA ARG A 100 -1.49 6.48 -16.11
C ARG A 100 -1.56 5.58 -14.87
N LEU A 101 -2.36 4.51 -14.89
CA LEU A 101 -2.31 3.48 -13.85
C LEU A 101 -1.09 2.59 -14.11
N ASP A 102 -0.15 2.52 -13.15
CA ASP A 102 0.98 1.59 -13.21
C ASP A 102 0.58 0.20 -12.71
N TRP A 103 -0.05 0.18 -11.53
CA TRP A 103 -0.53 -1.02 -10.87
C TRP A 103 -1.59 -0.66 -9.84
N ALA A 104 -2.62 -1.48 -9.71
CA ALA A 104 -3.47 -1.46 -8.54
C ALA A 104 -3.89 -2.87 -8.16
N PHE A 105 -3.87 -3.16 -6.86
CA PHE A 105 -4.17 -4.49 -6.35
C PHE A 105 -4.67 -4.39 -4.91
N ALA A 106 -5.41 -5.40 -4.49
CA ALA A 106 -5.99 -5.48 -3.17
C ALA A 106 -6.07 -6.92 -2.70
N GLY A 107 -6.01 -7.12 -1.39
CA GLY A 107 -5.95 -8.45 -0.81
C GLY A 107 -5.71 -8.41 0.69
N THR A 108 -4.98 -9.41 1.18
CA THR A 108 -4.62 -9.52 2.61
C THR A 108 -3.11 -9.51 2.77
N SER A 109 -2.63 -8.81 3.80
CA SER A 109 -1.21 -8.76 4.15
C SER A 109 -0.92 -9.59 5.40
N SER A 110 0.30 -10.11 5.47
CA SER A 110 0.85 -10.76 6.65
C SER A 110 2.32 -10.38 6.80
N SER A 111 2.79 -10.34 8.05
CA SER A 111 4.18 -10.02 8.35
C SER A 111 4.62 -10.81 9.58
N THR A 112 5.83 -11.34 9.52
CA THR A 112 6.44 -12.13 10.60
C THR A 112 7.84 -11.62 10.91
N PRO A 113 8.18 -11.35 12.18
CA PRO A 113 9.55 -11.02 12.56
C PRO A 113 10.54 -12.11 12.15
N ILE A 114 11.69 -11.71 11.63
CA ILE A 114 12.79 -12.60 11.26
C ILE A 114 14.11 -12.06 11.81
N PRO A 115 15.13 -12.91 12.03
CA PRO A 115 16.49 -12.44 12.25
C PRO A 115 16.98 -11.61 11.05
N ASP A 116 17.95 -10.70 11.27
CA ASP A 116 18.59 -9.97 10.17
C ASP A 116 19.20 -10.97 9.17
N PRO A 117 18.69 -11.06 7.93
CA PRO A 117 19.22 -11.99 6.94
C PRO A 117 20.58 -11.56 6.39
N TYR A 118 21.00 -10.32 6.67
CA TYR A 118 22.27 -9.73 6.26
C TYR A 118 22.97 -9.07 7.47
N PRO A 119 23.39 -9.85 8.48
CA PRO A 119 23.91 -9.30 9.73
C PRO A 119 25.19 -8.47 9.54
N HIS A 120 26.00 -8.77 8.52
CA HIS A 120 27.19 -8.00 8.12
C HIS A 120 26.90 -6.93 7.04
N GLY A 121 25.63 -6.80 6.66
CA GLY A 121 25.15 -5.86 5.65
C GLY A 121 25.69 -6.07 4.26
N ILE A 122 26.04 -7.30 3.90
CA ILE A 122 26.46 -7.70 2.55
C ILE A 122 25.82 -9.02 2.16
N THR A 123 25.66 -9.23 0.85
CA THR A 123 25.38 -10.56 0.30
C THR A 123 26.64 -11.42 0.37
N GLU A 124 26.61 -12.52 1.12
CA GLU A 124 27.76 -13.43 1.24
C GLU A 124 27.66 -14.60 0.25
N HIS A 125 28.81 -15.10 -0.19
CA HIS A 125 28.84 -16.38 -0.91
C HIS A 125 28.49 -17.52 0.05
N ALA A 126 27.69 -18.49 -0.42
CA ALA A 126 27.26 -19.64 0.38
C ALA A 126 28.43 -20.42 1.01
N ALA A 127 29.61 -20.41 0.39
CA ALA A 127 30.82 -21.09 0.88
C ALA A 127 31.56 -20.36 2.02
N THR A 128 31.26 -19.08 2.28
CA THR A 128 31.99 -18.23 3.23
C THR A 128 31.13 -17.72 4.39
N ALA A 129 29.85 -18.10 4.44
CA ALA A 129 28.82 -17.55 5.33
C ALA A 129 29.01 -17.75 6.86
N SER A 130 30.14 -18.34 7.27
CA SER A 130 30.40 -18.79 8.64
C SER A 130 31.63 -18.13 9.28
N ARG A 131 32.22 -17.10 8.65
CA ARG A 131 33.55 -16.60 9.03
C ARG A 131 33.61 -15.24 9.74
N HIS A 132 32.48 -14.58 9.99
CA HIS A 132 32.50 -13.26 10.61
C HIS A 132 31.67 -13.26 11.90
N ALA A 133 32.37 -13.29 13.04
CA ALA A 133 31.82 -12.73 14.26
C ALA A 133 32.07 -11.22 14.22
N GLU A 134 31.08 -10.45 14.63
CA GLU A 134 31.14 -9.01 14.95
C GLU A 134 30.60 -8.02 13.90
N HIS A 135 29.85 -7.03 14.43
CA HIS A 135 29.05 -5.97 13.80
C HIS A 135 27.66 -6.35 13.29
N HIS A 136 26.78 -6.79 14.19
CA HIS A 136 25.33 -6.70 13.94
C HIS A 136 24.92 -5.24 13.82
N ARG A 137 24.23 -4.88 12.72
CA ARG A 137 23.54 -3.59 12.66
C ARG A 137 22.41 -3.56 13.68
N ALA A 138 22.29 -2.43 14.35
CA ALA A 138 21.14 -2.14 15.20
C ALA A 138 20.02 -1.55 14.33
N TRP A 139 18.83 -2.13 14.46
CA TRP A 139 17.62 -1.66 13.80
C TRP A 139 16.70 -1.04 14.85
N PRO A 140 15.97 0.05 14.53
CA PRO A 140 15.01 0.70 15.44
C PRO A 140 13.80 -0.18 15.77
N GLY A 141 13.55 -1.24 15.01
CA GLY A 141 12.50 -2.23 15.24
C GLY A 141 12.87 -3.60 14.66
N PRO A 142 12.00 -4.60 14.80
CA PRO A 142 12.24 -5.92 14.23
C PRO A 142 12.24 -5.86 12.70
N ILE A 143 13.17 -6.58 12.07
CA ILE A 143 13.06 -6.91 10.66
C ILE A 143 11.92 -7.90 10.51
N THR A 144 11.12 -7.74 9.46
CA THR A 144 10.03 -8.66 9.17
C THR A 144 10.10 -9.19 7.75
N HIS A 145 9.58 -10.38 7.54
CA HIS A 145 9.21 -10.88 6.22
C HIS A 145 7.73 -10.58 6.00
N ALA A 146 7.41 -9.81 4.97
CA ALA A 146 6.05 -9.46 4.61
C ALA A 146 5.59 -10.23 3.37
N THR A 147 4.30 -10.55 3.31
CA THR A 147 3.67 -11.20 2.17
C THR A 147 2.31 -10.58 1.91
N TRP A 148 2.06 -10.25 0.65
CA TRP A 148 0.80 -9.69 0.16
C TRP A 148 0.12 -10.72 -0.74
N THR A 149 -1.03 -11.21 -0.31
CA THR A 149 -1.82 -12.18 -1.09
C THR A 149 -2.90 -11.43 -1.87
N HIS A 150 -2.74 -11.39 -3.19
CA HIS A 150 -3.62 -10.62 -4.06
C HIS A 150 -4.96 -11.35 -4.27
N TRP A 151 -6.05 -10.62 -4.08
CA TRP A 151 -7.40 -11.04 -4.46
C TRP A 151 -7.88 -10.32 -5.73
N LEU A 152 -7.45 -9.07 -5.90
CA LEU A 152 -7.58 -8.24 -7.09
C LEU A 152 -6.20 -7.79 -7.53
N ASP A 153 -5.95 -7.81 -8.84
CA ASP A 153 -4.70 -7.30 -9.41
C ASP A 153 -4.95 -6.79 -10.83
N SER A 154 -4.72 -5.51 -11.08
CA SER A 154 -5.01 -4.88 -12.36
C SER A 154 -4.23 -5.47 -13.54
N ARG A 155 -3.15 -6.23 -13.28
CA ARG A 155 -2.35 -6.94 -14.28
C ARG A 155 -2.85 -8.36 -14.56
N HIS A 156 -3.77 -8.88 -13.74
CA HIS A 156 -4.33 -10.23 -13.85
C HIS A 156 -5.87 -10.19 -13.85
N PRO A 157 -6.55 -10.63 -14.93
CA PRO A 157 -8.01 -10.59 -14.99
C PRO A 157 -8.64 -11.48 -13.91
N ILE A 158 -9.88 -11.19 -13.49
CA ILE A 158 -10.56 -11.96 -12.41
C ILE A 158 -10.66 -13.46 -12.72
N SER A 159 -10.83 -13.82 -14.00
CA SER A 159 -10.83 -15.22 -14.46
C SER A 159 -9.50 -15.96 -14.27
N PHE A 160 -8.40 -15.27 -13.96
CA PHE A 160 -7.19 -15.95 -13.47
C PHE A 160 -7.42 -16.39 -12.03
N PHE A 161 -7.16 -17.67 -11.75
CA PHE A 161 -7.11 -18.17 -10.38
C PHE A 161 -6.12 -17.32 -9.57
N SER A 162 -6.52 -16.87 -8.38
CA SER A 162 -5.66 -16.05 -7.51
C SER A 162 -4.33 -16.74 -7.19
N ALA A 163 -4.32 -18.07 -7.12
CA ALA A 163 -3.11 -18.89 -6.96
C ALA A 163 -2.10 -18.78 -8.13
N SER A 164 -2.52 -18.22 -9.26
CA SER A 164 -1.67 -17.97 -10.43
C SER A 164 -1.12 -16.55 -10.47
N ILE A 165 -1.52 -15.67 -9.55
CA ILE A 165 -0.89 -14.35 -9.39
C ILE A 165 0.50 -14.59 -8.76
N PRO A 166 1.58 -14.01 -9.31
CA PRO A 166 2.90 -14.13 -8.73
C PRO A 166 2.91 -13.75 -7.25
N LYS A 167 3.70 -14.46 -6.46
CA LYS A 167 3.86 -14.17 -5.04
C LYS A 167 4.48 -12.78 -4.88
N ASP A 168 3.85 -11.94 -4.06
CA ASP A 168 4.36 -10.64 -3.67
C ASP A 168 4.85 -10.69 -2.22
N GLU A 169 6.15 -10.46 -2.02
CA GLU A 169 6.82 -10.56 -0.73
C GLU A 169 8.12 -9.76 -0.68
N GLY A 170 8.49 -9.34 0.53
CA GLY A 170 9.68 -8.53 0.75
C GLY A 170 10.20 -8.63 2.19
N THR A 171 11.49 -8.37 2.35
CA THR A 171 12.10 -8.17 3.67
C THR A 171 12.00 -6.69 4.05
N MET A 172 11.41 -6.41 5.20
CA MET A 172 11.15 -5.06 5.70
C MET A 172 12.20 -4.65 6.73
N PHE A 173 13.02 -3.66 6.40
CA PHE A 173 14.04 -3.08 7.26
C PHE A 173 13.54 -1.74 7.83
N PRO A 174 13.27 -1.64 9.14
CA PRO A 174 12.82 -0.37 9.72
C PRO A 174 14.00 0.60 9.76
N LEU A 175 13.87 1.77 9.13
CA LEU A 175 14.91 2.81 9.09
C LEU A 175 14.66 3.93 10.11
N GLY A 176 13.42 4.08 10.59
CA GLY A 176 13.04 5.08 11.58
C GLY A 176 11.63 4.85 12.10
N ALA A 177 11.08 5.83 12.81
CA ALA A 177 9.74 5.73 13.42
C ALA A 177 8.61 5.56 12.39
N THR A 178 8.78 6.10 11.18
CA THR A 178 7.78 6.05 10.10
C THR A 178 8.33 5.49 8.80
N GLN A 179 9.61 5.10 8.75
CA GLN A 179 10.27 4.71 7.52
C GLN A 179 10.66 3.24 7.55
N THR A 180 10.24 2.51 6.52
CA THR A 180 10.55 1.09 6.33
C THR A 180 11.02 0.87 4.91
N LEU A 181 12.20 0.27 4.76
CA LEU A 181 12.75 -0.09 3.47
C LEU A 181 12.43 -1.56 3.18
N GLU A 182 11.67 -1.79 2.14
CA GLU A 182 11.38 -3.12 1.61
C GLU A 182 12.46 -3.52 0.61
N LEU A 183 13.00 -4.73 0.76
CA LEU A 183 13.77 -5.41 -0.27
C LEU A 183 12.93 -6.56 -0.83
N GLY A 184 12.55 -6.46 -2.10
CA GLY A 184 11.75 -7.46 -2.80
C GLY A 184 12.42 -7.93 -4.09
N GLN A 185 11.82 -8.95 -4.70
CA GLN A 185 12.20 -9.44 -6.01
C GLN A 185 10.96 -9.85 -6.80
N GLY A 186 10.98 -9.65 -8.11
CA GLY A 186 9.82 -9.94 -8.94
C GLY A 186 10.15 -9.92 -10.42
N VAL A 187 9.15 -10.21 -11.25
CA VAL A 187 9.27 -10.08 -12.70
C VAL A 187 9.03 -8.62 -13.08
N ASN A 188 10.02 -7.99 -13.71
CA ASN A 188 9.83 -6.68 -14.31
C ASN A 188 8.78 -6.77 -15.41
N PRO A 189 7.64 -6.05 -15.32
CA PRO A 189 6.54 -6.20 -16.26
C PRO A 189 6.94 -5.77 -17.69
N ALA A 190 7.81 -4.78 -17.84
CA ALA A 190 8.25 -4.27 -19.13
C ALA A 190 9.21 -5.22 -19.87
N THR A 191 10.01 -5.99 -19.13
CA THR A 191 11.06 -6.83 -19.74
C THR A 191 10.79 -8.34 -19.62
N GLY A 192 9.87 -8.75 -18.76
CA GLY A 192 9.62 -10.16 -18.43
C GLY A 192 10.77 -10.85 -17.68
N LYS A 193 11.79 -10.10 -17.24
CA LYS A 193 12.97 -10.63 -16.53
C LYS A 193 12.85 -10.37 -15.03
N MET A 194 13.45 -11.25 -14.23
CA MET A 194 13.58 -11.02 -12.79
C MET A 194 14.45 -9.78 -12.51
N TRP A 195 14.08 -9.06 -11.47
CA TRP A 195 14.89 -8.02 -10.84
C TRP A 195 14.80 -8.10 -9.32
N VAL A 196 15.74 -7.47 -8.64
CA VAL A 196 15.60 -7.11 -7.22
C VAL A 196 15.22 -5.65 -7.18
N TYR A 197 14.48 -5.23 -6.16
CA TYR A 197 14.14 -3.83 -5.98
C TYR A 197 14.16 -3.46 -4.50
N GLU A 198 14.35 -2.17 -4.25
CA GLU A 198 14.07 -1.55 -2.96
C GLU A 198 12.92 -0.57 -3.07
N GLU A 199 12.00 -0.61 -2.10
CA GLU A 199 10.90 0.35 -1.95
C GLU A 199 11.00 0.99 -0.56
N LEU A 200 11.21 2.31 -0.49
CA LEU A 200 11.12 3.01 0.78
C LEU A 200 9.68 3.44 1.01
N TRP A 201 9.09 2.95 2.09
CA TRP A 201 7.76 3.31 2.54
C TRP A 201 7.87 4.31 3.69
N THR A 202 7.07 5.38 3.63
CA THR A 202 6.88 6.32 4.73
C THR A 202 5.43 6.26 5.18
N ASP A 203 5.23 5.93 6.46
CA ASP A 203 3.93 5.80 7.08
C ASP A 203 3.43 7.14 7.65
N GLU A 204 2.13 7.37 7.48
CA GLU A 204 1.39 8.43 8.14
C GLU A 204 0.45 7.84 9.19
N ALA A 205 0.39 8.48 10.36
CA ALA A 205 -0.55 8.09 11.41
C ALA A 205 -2.00 8.36 10.96
N PRO A 206 -2.92 7.38 11.07
CA PRO A 206 -4.33 7.59 10.78
C PRO A 206 -4.96 8.65 11.67
N ARG A 207 -5.67 9.61 11.05
CA ARG A 207 -6.36 10.71 11.73
C ARG A 207 -7.85 10.73 11.46
N GLY A 208 -8.61 11.31 12.39
CA GLY A 208 -10.03 11.60 12.22
C GLY A 208 -10.24 12.58 11.06
N ALA A 209 -11.44 12.66 10.51
CA ALA A 209 -11.78 13.55 9.40
C ALA A 209 -12.83 14.58 9.84
N PRO A 210 -12.44 15.65 10.56
CA PRO A 210 -13.40 16.58 11.15
C PRO A 210 -14.30 17.26 10.12
N THR A 211 -15.51 17.60 10.56
CA THR A 211 -16.46 18.39 9.79
C THR A 211 -16.97 19.54 10.65
N ARG A 212 -17.82 20.40 10.07
CA ARG A 212 -18.47 21.48 10.84
C ARG A 212 -19.42 20.93 11.91
N GLU A 213 -19.96 19.73 11.69
CA GLU A 213 -20.89 19.06 12.60
C GLU A 213 -20.17 18.22 13.67
N GLU A 214 -18.98 17.70 13.38
CA GLU A 214 -18.19 16.87 14.29
C GLU A 214 -16.70 17.24 14.19
N THR A 215 -16.21 18.06 15.12
CA THR A 215 -14.83 18.60 15.12
C THR A 215 -13.80 17.61 15.64
N GLU A 216 -14.22 16.63 16.43
CA GLU A 216 -13.36 15.57 16.98
C GLU A 216 -13.93 14.17 16.67
N PRO A 217 -14.01 13.76 15.39
CA PRO A 217 -14.49 12.44 15.04
C PRO A 217 -13.45 11.37 15.39
N PRO A 218 -13.86 10.13 15.67
CA PRO A 218 -12.90 9.04 15.77
C PRO A 218 -12.26 8.76 14.40
N VAL A 219 -11.10 8.10 14.43
CA VAL A 219 -10.51 7.48 13.25
C VAL A 219 -11.37 6.28 12.87
N TYR A 220 -11.69 6.15 11.59
CA TYR A 220 -12.45 5.01 11.07
C TYR A 220 -11.58 4.13 10.18
N SER A 221 -11.74 2.81 10.31
CA SER A 221 -11.35 1.84 9.28
C SER A 221 -12.60 1.13 8.78
N ILE A 222 -12.87 1.25 7.49
CA ILE A 222 -14.08 0.71 6.87
C ILE A 222 -13.67 -0.02 5.60
N VAL A 223 -14.16 -1.26 5.44
CA VAL A 223 -13.95 -2.05 4.23
C VAL A 223 -15.30 -2.42 3.62
N LEU A 224 -15.50 -2.03 2.36
CA LEU A 224 -16.60 -2.49 1.53
C LEU A 224 -16.07 -3.47 0.48
N ARG A 225 -16.76 -4.59 0.28
CA ARG A 225 -16.40 -5.61 -0.72
C ARG A 225 -17.57 -5.90 -1.64
N THR A 226 -17.29 -6.12 -2.91
CA THR A 226 -18.24 -6.72 -3.86
C THR A 226 -17.60 -7.91 -4.56
N GLU A 227 -18.35 -8.99 -4.72
CA GLU A 227 -17.98 -10.16 -5.51
C GLU A 227 -19.23 -10.69 -6.20
N ASP A 228 -19.18 -10.72 -7.52
CA ASP A 228 -20.23 -11.25 -8.38
C ASP A 228 -19.55 -12.10 -9.45
N GLU A 229 -19.39 -13.39 -9.13
CA GLU A 229 -18.75 -14.36 -10.00
C GLU A 229 -19.49 -14.53 -11.34
N GLN A 230 -20.83 -14.38 -11.33
CA GLN A 230 -21.65 -14.53 -12.53
C GLN A 230 -21.34 -13.45 -13.57
N HIS A 231 -20.99 -12.25 -13.12
CA HIS A 231 -20.66 -11.11 -13.99
C HIS A 231 -19.15 -10.80 -14.04
N ASP A 232 -18.31 -11.67 -13.46
CA ASP A 232 -16.85 -11.54 -13.42
C ASP A 232 -16.44 -10.21 -12.76
N VAL A 233 -17.03 -9.89 -11.59
CA VAL A 233 -16.81 -8.62 -10.87
C VAL A 233 -16.27 -8.89 -9.47
N ARG A 234 -15.22 -8.15 -9.11
CA ARG A 234 -14.67 -8.07 -7.76
C ARG A 234 -14.27 -6.63 -7.46
N GLY A 235 -14.46 -6.20 -6.22
CA GLY A 235 -14.06 -4.86 -5.81
C GLY A 235 -13.85 -4.73 -4.31
N VAL A 236 -12.95 -3.83 -3.92
CA VAL A 236 -12.69 -3.44 -2.53
C VAL A 236 -12.64 -1.91 -2.46
N VAL A 237 -13.28 -1.35 -1.44
CA VAL A 237 -13.09 0.04 -1.01
C VAL A 237 -12.62 0.01 0.44
N ILE A 238 -11.52 0.70 0.73
CA ILE A 238 -11.01 0.89 2.09
C ILE A 238 -11.01 2.39 2.40
N ARG A 239 -11.71 2.79 3.45
CA ARG A 239 -11.50 4.08 4.13
C ARG A 239 -10.64 3.84 5.37
N LEU A 240 -9.59 4.63 5.51
CA LEU A 240 -8.76 4.68 6.71
C LEU A 240 -8.49 6.14 7.08
N GLY A 241 -9.12 6.61 8.16
CA GLY A 241 -9.00 7.99 8.63
C GLY A 241 -9.41 9.01 7.57
N ARG A 242 -8.44 9.84 7.16
CA ARG A 242 -8.52 10.91 6.14
C ARG A 242 -8.30 10.42 4.69
N TYR A 243 -8.13 9.11 4.47
CA TYR A 243 -7.93 8.53 3.14
C TYR A 243 -9.01 7.51 2.80
N CYS A 244 -9.37 7.42 1.53
CA CYS A 244 -10.19 6.35 0.99
C CYS A 244 -9.70 5.96 -0.40
N GLN A 245 -9.48 4.66 -0.61
CA GLN A 245 -9.10 4.09 -1.89
C GLN A 245 -10.04 2.97 -2.27
N GLY A 246 -10.28 2.81 -3.56
CA GLY A 246 -11.05 1.69 -4.06
C GLY A 246 -10.56 1.20 -5.40
N ILE A 247 -10.67 -0.11 -5.60
CA ILE A 247 -10.45 -0.81 -6.86
C ILE A 247 -11.67 -1.67 -7.15
N VAL A 248 -12.13 -1.66 -8.39
CA VAL A 248 -13.12 -2.60 -8.91
C VAL A 248 -12.65 -3.11 -10.26
N MET A 249 -12.78 -4.41 -10.45
CA MET A 249 -12.49 -5.07 -11.70
C MET A 249 -13.75 -5.73 -12.27
N LYS A 250 -13.89 -5.67 -13.59
CA LYS A 250 -14.89 -6.40 -14.37
C LYS A 250 -14.18 -7.15 -15.48
N GLY A 251 -14.00 -8.45 -15.29
CA GLY A 251 -13.09 -9.30 -16.04
C GLY A 251 -11.67 -8.77 -16.07
N GLY A 252 -11.23 -8.26 -17.23
CA GLY A 252 -9.89 -7.68 -17.41
C GLY A 252 -9.84 -6.15 -17.35
N TYR A 253 -10.94 -5.48 -17.01
CA TYR A 253 -11.01 -4.03 -16.93
C TYR A 253 -10.97 -3.58 -15.48
N VAL A 254 -10.24 -2.51 -15.20
CA VAL A 254 -10.05 -1.95 -13.86
C VAL A 254 -10.61 -0.53 -13.79
N SER A 255 -11.21 -0.18 -12.67
CA SER A 255 -11.48 1.20 -12.27
C SER A 255 -10.98 1.42 -10.86
N VAL A 256 -10.39 2.59 -10.61
CA VAL A 256 -9.88 2.96 -9.29
C VAL A 256 -10.30 4.38 -8.93
N GLU A 257 -10.47 4.60 -7.62
CA GLU A 257 -10.69 5.91 -7.04
C GLU A 257 -9.78 6.12 -5.82
N ARG A 258 -9.27 7.34 -5.66
CA ARG A 258 -8.62 7.82 -4.44
C ARG A 258 -9.29 9.11 -4.00
N TRP A 259 -9.57 9.18 -2.71
CA TRP A 259 -10.16 10.33 -2.04
C TRP A 259 -9.35 10.67 -0.80
N GLU A 260 -9.19 11.96 -0.58
CA GLU A 260 -8.43 12.53 0.53
C GLU A 260 -9.30 13.58 1.21
N TRP A 261 -9.30 13.59 2.53
CA TRP A 261 -9.88 14.68 3.29
C TRP A 261 -8.90 15.85 3.26
N VAL A 262 -9.39 17.03 2.88
CA VAL A 262 -8.61 18.26 2.78
C VAL A 262 -9.25 19.34 3.65
N ALA A 263 -8.43 20.08 4.40
CA ALA A 263 -8.89 21.23 5.18
C ALA A 263 -9.53 22.28 4.25
N GLU A 264 -10.57 22.97 4.73
CA GLU A 264 -11.21 24.06 4.00
C GLU A 264 -10.50 25.39 4.28
N ASP A 265 -10.04 26.06 3.21
CA ASP A 265 -9.43 27.38 3.31
C ASP A 265 -10.38 28.39 3.98
N GLY A 266 -9.87 29.14 4.96
CA GLY A 266 -10.60 30.21 5.64
C GLY A 266 -11.54 29.74 6.77
N LEU A 267 -11.50 28.46 7.13
CA LEU A 267 -12.04 27.94 8.40
C LEU A 267 -10.90 27.61 9.37
N ASP A 268 -11.26 27.12 10.56
CA ASP A 268 -10.32 26.44 11.44
C ASP A 268 -9.59 25.35 10.62
N GLU A 269 -8.24 25.34 10.65
CA GLU A 269 -7.38 24.46 9.84
C GLU A 269 -7.67 22.97 10.09
N GLU A 270 -8.43 22.65 11.15
CA GLU A 270 -8.88 21.29 11.47
C GLU A 270 -10.20 20.86 10.79
N VAL A 271 -10.98 21.75 10.16
CA VAL A 271 -12.25 21.40 9.48
C VAL A 271 -12.07 21.30 7.97
N GLY A 272 -12.71 20.34 7.33
CA GLY A 272 -12.45 20.02 5.93
C GLY A 272 -13.52 19.19 5.23
N ARG A 273 -13.19 18.75 4.02
CA ARG A 273 -14.09 18.00 3.13
C ARG A 273 -13.34 16.93 2.34
N TRP A 274 -14.05 15.92 1.89
CA TRP A 274 -13.52 14.91 0.99
C TRP A 274 -13.35 15.45 -0.43
N LYS A 275 -12.16 15.26 -0.99
CA LYS A 275 -11.81 15.58 -2.38
C LYS A 275 -11.32 14.33 -3.08
N ARG A 276 -11.89 14.01 -4.23
CA ARG A 276 -11.36 12.94 -5.09
C ARG A 276 -10.05 13.42 -5.72
N SER A 277 -8.97 12.67 -5.52
CA SER A 277 -7.65 12.96 -6.08
C SER A 277 -7.31 12.06 -7.28
N VAL A 278 -7.87 10.84 -7.34
CA VAL A 278 -7.70 9.93 -8.48
C VAL A 278 -9.06 9.37 -8.90
N ARG A 279 -9.28 9.32 -10.22
CA ARG A 279 -10.33 8.53 -10.87
C ARG A 279 -9.81 8.04 -12.21
N ILE A 280 -9.76 6.72 -12.35
CA ILE A 280 -9.37 6.04 -13.60
C ILE A 280 -10.39 4.94 -13.88
N GLY A 281 -10.79 4.78 -15.14
CA GLY A 281 -11.80 3.81 -15.57
C GLY A 281 -13.23 4.37 -15.58
N ASP A 282 -14.19 3.48 -15.80
CA ASP A 282 -15.59 3.82 -16.09
C ASP A 282 -16.60 3.33 -15.03
N GLN A 283 -16.18 2.45 -14.12
CA GLN A 283 -17.03 2.03 -13.01
C GLN A 283 -17.02 3.09 -11.90
N PHE A 284 -18.09 3.10 -11.12
CA PHE A 284 -18.22 3.96 -9.95
C PHE A 284 -18.05 3.13 -8.68
N LEU A 285 -17.30 3.67 -7.71
CA LEU A 285 -17.03 2.99 -6.45
C LEU A 285 -17.81 3.65 -5.31
N PRO A 286 -18.32 2.87 -4.32
CA PRO A 286 -19.05 3.43 -3.19
C PRO A 286 -18.10 4.04 -2.14
N CYS A 287 -17.17 4.90 -2.56
CA CYS A 287 -16.30 5.64 -1.64
C CYS A 287 -17.11 6.62 -0.77
N ALA A 288 -18.03 7.37 -1.38
CA ALA A 288 -18.81 8.40 -0.67
C ALA A 288 -19.64 7.89 0.52
N PRO A 289 -20.33 6.72 0.46
CA PRO A 289 -20.97 6.12 1.63
C PRO A 289 -20.05 5.92 2.83
N THR A 290 -18.75 5.66 2.61
CA THR A 290 -17.79 5.49 3.72
C THR A 290 -17.55 6.79 4.48
N PHE A 291 -17.85 7.95 3.90
CA PHE A 291 -17.65 9.27 4.53
C PHE A 291 -18.73 9.59 5.56
N THR A 292 -19.83 8.83 5.58
CA THR A 292 -20.90 8.92 6.57
C THR A 292 -21.03 7.59 7.33
N PRO A 293 -20.12 7.27 8.27
CA PRO A 293 -20.09 5.95 8.91
C PRO A 293 -21.40 5.54 9.58
N ALA A 294 -22.22 6.50 10.02
CA ALA A 294 -23.51 6.26 10.65
C ALA A 294 -24.50 5.45 9.79
N ILE A 295 -24.40 5.52 8.46
CA ILE A 295 -25.28 4.76 7.54
C ILE A 295 -24.78 3.34 7.25
N LEU A 296 -23.60 2.96 7.77
CA LEU A 296 -22.97 1.66 7.53
C LEU A 296 -23.00 0.80 8.81
N SER A 297 -23.24 -0.48 8.62
CA SER A 297 -23.12 -1.53 9.64
C SER A 297 -22.40 -2.73 9.07
N VAL A 298 -21.64 -3.46 9.89
CA VAL A 298 -20.98 -4.70 9.45
C VAL A 298 -22.05 -5.71 9.02
N GLY A 299 -21.83 -6.37 7.88
CA GLY A 299 -22.81 -7.23 7.20
C GLY A 299 -23.91 -6.47 6.45
N GLY A 300 -23.99 -5.15 6.63
CA GLY A 300 -24.89 -4.27 5.87
C GLY A 300 -24.47 -4.17 4.40
N LYS A 301 -25.44 -3.84 3.54
CA LYS A 301 -25.27 -3.79 2.08
C LYS A 301 -25.49 -2.38 1.56
N VAL A 302 -24.59 -1.93 0.69
CA VAL A 302 -24.69 -0.69 -0.07
C VAL A 302 -24.88 -1.07 -1.53
N ARG A 303 -26.05 -0.77 -2.09
CA ARG A 303 -26.26 -0.89 -3.54
C ARG A 303 -25.74 0.37 -4.21
N TYR A 304 -24.78 0.22 -5.10
CA TYR A 304 -24.20 1.33 -5.83
C TYR A 304 -24.10 0.96 -7.30
N TRP A 305 -24.91 1.64 -8.12
CA TRP A 305 -25.16 1.26 -9.51
C TRP A 305 -25.62 -0.21 -9.63
N ASP A 306 -24.89 -1.01 -10.39
CA ASP A 306 -25.24 -2.38 -10.74
C ASP A 306 -24.84 -3.39 -9.67
N TYR A 307 -24.01 -3.00 -8.69
CA TYR A 307 -23.41 -3.94 -7.74
C TYR A 307 -23.82 -3.66 -6.30
N GLU A 308 -23.91 -4.75 -5.55
CA GLU A 308 -24.08 -4.73 -4.12
C GLU A 308 -22.72 -4.88 -3.43
N TRP A 309 -22.47 -4.03 -2.45
CA TRP A 309 -21.25 -4.01 -1.67
C TRP A 309 -21.57 -4.31 -0.22
N VAL A 310 -20.89 -5.28 0.37
CA VAL A 310 -21.03 -5.65 1.78
C VAL A 310 -20.00 -4.89 2.60
N CYS A 311 -20.43 -4.28 3.71
CA CYS A 311 -19.52 -3.72 4.70
C CYS A 311 -18.96 -4.86 5.56
N GLU A 312 -17.70 -5.23 5.32
CA GLU A 312 -17.02 -6.32 6.04
C GLU A 312 -16.34 -5.82 7.31
N GLU A 313 -15.92 -4.55 7.33
CA GLU A 313 -15.23 -3.93 8.45
C GLU A 313 -15.79 -2.54 8.70
N LYS A 314 -16.04 -2.22 9.98
CA LYS A 314 -16.27 -0.86 10.47
C LYS A 314 -15.74 -0.77 11.90
N VAL A 315 -14.56 -0.20 12.05
CA VAL A 315 -13.89 0.02 13.34
C VAL A 315 -13.68 1.50 13.57
N ALA A 316 -13.85 1.95 14.81
CA ALA A 316 -13.63 3.33 15.22
C ALA A 316 -12.73 3.37 16.46
N TRP A 317 -11.76 4.29 16.50
CA TRP A 317 -10.90 4.54 17.66
C TRP A 317 -10.52 6.01 17.79
N ARG A 318 -10.00 6.42 18.95
CA ARG A 318 -9.47 7.78 19.16
C ARG A 318 -7.98 7.81 18.81
N GLU A 319 -7.53 8.94 18.26
CA GLU A 319 -6.10 9.19 18.02
C GLU A 319 -5.30 8.98 19.32
N GLY A 320 -4.09 8.44 19.21
CA GLY A 320 -3.21 8.21 20.37
C GLY A 320 -3.38 6.89 21.12
N LEU A 321 -4.49 6.15 20.94
CA LEU A 321 -4.71 4.84 21.59
C LEU A 321 -3.84 3.69 21.04
N VAL A 322 -2.94 3.95 20.09
CA VAL A 322 -2.14 2.92 19.42
C VAL A 322 -0.88 2.54 20.22
N ASN A 323 -0.53 3.26 21.30
CA ASN A 323 0.79 3.14 21.95
C ASN A 323 0.82 2.87 23.47
N GLU A 324 -0.28 2.57 24.16
CA GLU A 324 -0.22 2.40 25.63
C GLU A 324 0.12 0.97 26.13
N ASP A 325 0.03 -0.07 25.30
CA ASP A 325 0.31 -1.45 25.75
C ASP A 325 1.73 -1.97 25.44
N ALA A 326 2.60 -1.13 24.86
CA ALA A 326 4.05 -1.39 24.84
C ALA A 326 4.73 -0.87 26.13
N GLY A 327 4.08 -1.11 27.27
CA GLY A 327 4.60 -0.81 28.60
C GLY A 327 5.75 -1.76 28.93
N ILE A 328 6.96 -1.21 28.85
CA ILE A 328 8.16 -1.70 29.53
C ILE A 328 7.77 -2.04 30.97
N GLY A 329 7.80 -3.32 31.32
CA GLY A 329 7.66 -3.77 32.70
C GLY A 329 8.86 -3.35 33.51
N GLU A 330 8.85 -2.13 34.04
CA GLU A 330 9.61 -1.78 35.24
C GLU A 330 8.84 -2.29 36.47
N GLY A 331 9.47 -3.17 37.25
CA GLY A 331 9.21 -3.23 38.70
C GLY A 331 9.11 -4.60 39.38
N GLN A 332 10.21 -4.97 40.05
CA GLN A 332 10.29 -5.64 41.37
C GLN A 332 9.83 -7.12 41.46
N VAL A 333 10.65 -8.08 41.91
CA VAL A 333 11.51 -8.16 43.12
C VAL A 333 12.81 -8.90 42.83
#